data_AF-A0A5B6Z635-F1
#
_entry.id   AF-A0A5B6Z635-F1
#
_cell.length_a   1.000
_cell.length_b   1.000
_cell.length_c   1.000
_cell.angle_alpha   90.00
_cell.angle_beta   90.00
_cell.angle_gamma   90.00
#
_symmetry.space_group_name_H-M   'P 1'
#
loop_
_entity.id
_entity.type
_entity.pdbx_description
1 polymer ?
#
loop_
_entity_poly.entity_id
_entity_poly.type
_entity_poly.pdbx_seq_one_letter_code
_entity_poly.pdbx_strand_id
1 'polypeptide(L)'
;MGLLWPIVEFIVVIALVFALGLGAAIAFEAFRRRFNHAHLEAHPIFEDPSSLKQVPSPYVFDPAEKYISLIIPAFNEEHRLPGALDETMNYLQQRAAKDKSFSYEVLIVDDGSADGTKRVAFDLVREHTVDNVRVILLGRNHGKGEAIRKGMLHSRGELLLMLDADGATKVTDLEKLENQIHAVAKKELHFGDSAASDTSSRISDIPIAAFGSRAHLEEKALSTRKWYRNFLMKGFHLVVLLTAGPGIRDTQCGFKMFTRAAARKLFTNIRLKRWCFDVELVYLCKRFCIPMIEISVNWSEIPGSKVNPLSIPNMLWEMALMSVGYRTGMWKIRT
;
A
#
# COMPACT_ATOMS: atom_id res chain seq x y z
N MET A 1 -47.10 -28.99 11.67
CA MET A 1 -45.67 -29.16 11.33
C MET A 1 -45.39 -29.37 9.83
N GLY A 2 -46.37 -29.65 8.96
CA GLY A 2 -46.12 -29.94 7.53
C GLY A 2 -45.83 -28.76 6.60
N LEU A 3 -46.09 -27.50 7.00
CA LEU A 3 -45.89 -26.32 6.12
C LEU A 3 -44.49 -25.69 6.23
N LEU A 4 -43.75 -25.98 7.32
CA LEU A 4 -42.43 -25.39 7.57
C LEU A 4 -41.32 -26.06 6.74
N TRP A 5 -41.45 -27.36 6.48
CA TRP A 5 -40.42 -28.14 5.78
C TRP A 5 -40.25 -27.72 4.31
N PRO A 6 -41.32 -27.54 3.51
CA PRO A 6 -41.19 -27.05 2.13
C PRO A 6 -40.63 -25.62 2.06
N ILE A 7 -40.93 -24.77 3.04
CA ILE A 7 -40.38 -23.41 3.14
C ILE A 7 -38.87 -23.47 3.41
N VAL A 8 -38.44 -24.33 4.34
CA VAL A 8 -37.02 -24.53 4.63
C VAL A 8 -36.30 -25.08 3.40
N GLU A 9 -36.83 -26.11 2.73
CA GLU A 9 -36.26 -26.66 1.49
C GLU A 9 -36.13 -25.59 0.41
N PHE A 10 -37.17 -24.78 0.21
CA PHE A 10 -37.15 -23.68 -0.76
C PHE A 10 -36.07 -22.63 -0.43
N ILE A 11 -35.94 -22.25 0.84
CA ILE A 11 -34.88 -21.33 1.31
C ILE A 11 -33.49 -21.93 1.08
N VAL A 12 -33.28 -23.22 1.37
CA VAL A 12 -32.01 -23.90 1.14
C VAL A 12 -31.67 -23.95 -0.34
N VAL A 13 -32.63 -24.28 -1.21
CA VAL A 13 -32.42 -24.30 -2.66
C VAL A 13 -32.05 -22.91 -3.17
N ILE A 14 -32.77 -21.86 -2.76
CA ILE A 14 -32.42 -20.48 -3.12
C ILE A 14 -31.01 -20.12 -2.64
N ALA A 15 -30.67 -20.46 -1.40
CA ALA A 15 -29.35 -20.17 -0.84
C ALA A 15 -28.23 -20.89 -1.62
N LEU A 16 -28.45 -22.14 -2.02
CA LEU A 16 -27.51 -22.91 -2.85
C LEU A 16 -27.35 -22.32 -4.25
N VAL A 17 -28.46 -21.98 -4.92
CA VAL A 17 -28.42 -21.34 -6.25
C VAL A 17 -27.69 -20.01 -6.18
N PHE A 18 -27.96 -19.20 -5.16
CA PHE A 18 -27.26 -17.94 -4.94
C PHE A 18 -25.77 -18.16 -4.66
N ALA A 19 -25.41 -19.13 -3.81
CA ALA A 19 -24.01 -19.44 -3.51
C ALA A 19 -23.24 -19.94 -4.74
N LEU A 20 -23.85 -20.81 -5.57
CA LEU A 20 -23.29 -21.27 -6.83
C LEU A 20 -23.12 -20.13 -7.83
N GLY A 21 -24.14 -19.27 -7.97
CA GLY A 21 -24.09 -18.09 -8.84
C GLY A 21 -22.98 -17.12 -8.41
N LEU A 22 -22.87 -16.85 -7.11
CA LEU A 22 -21.81 -16.01 -6.55
C LEU A 22 -20.43 -16.64 -6.77
N GLY A 23 -20.28 -17.94 -6.53
CA GLY A 23 -19.03 -18.68 -6.78
C GLY A 23 -18.61 -18.63 -8.25
N ALA A 24 -19.56 -18.83 -9.17
CA ALA A 24 -19.33 -18.72 -10.61
C ALA A 24 -18.94 -17.29 -11.02
N ALA A 25 -19.59 -16.27 -10.46
CA ALA A 25 -19.25 -14.86 -10.71
C ALA A 25 -17.83 -14.52 -10.22
N ILE A 26 -17.45 -14.98 -9.02
CA ILE A 26 -16.09 -14.79 -8.47
C ILE A 26 -15.07 -15.50 -9.37
N ALA A 27 -15.30 -16.76 -9.74
CA ALA A 27 -14.39 -17.52 -10.60
C ALA A 27 -14.25 -16.89 -11.98
N PHE A 28 -15.38 -16.49 -12.59
CA PHE A 28 -15.38 -15.79 -13.88
C PHE A 28 -14.62 -14.47 -13.81
N GLU A 29 -14.85 -13.66 -12.77
CA GLU A 29 -14.16 -12.38 -12.61
C GLU A 29 -12.66 -12.55 -12.30
N ALA A 30 -12.30 -13.52 -11.46
CA ALA A 30 -10.90 -13.86 -11.19
C ALA A 30 -10.20 -14.32 -12.47
N PHE A 31 -10.86 -15.15 -13.28
CA PHE A 31 -10.37 -15.59 -14.59
C PHE A 31 -10.27 -14.43 -15.58
N ARG A 32 -11.29 -13.58 -15.68
CA ARG A 32 -11.27 -12.38 -16.53
C ARG A 32 -10.09 -11.47 -16.16
N ARG A 33 -9.78 -11.37 -14.87
CA ARG A 33 -8.64 -10.59 -14.36
C ARG A 33 -7.28 -11.28 -14.51
N ARG A 34 -7.19 -12.54 -14.94
CA ARG A 34 -5.92 -13.28 -15.10
C ARG A 34 -4.94 -12.57 -16.04
N PHE A 35 -5.47 -12.04 -17.13
CA PHE A 35 -4.72 -11.31 -18.17
C PHE A 35 -4.81 -9.80 -18.04
N ASN A 36 -5.70 -9.30 -17.18
CA ASN A 36 -5.64 -7.89 -16.79
C ASN A 36 -4.42 -7.69 -15.88
N HIS A 37 -3.24 -7.62 -16.50
CA HIS A 37 -2.15 -6.77 -16.04
C HIS A 37 -2.49 -5.28 -16.18
N ALA A 38 -3.76 -4.94 -16.50
CA ALA A 38 -4.32 -3.66 -16.89
C ALA A 38 -4.20 -2.53 -15.84
N HIS A 39 -3.16 -2.52 -15.04
CA HIS A 39 -2.44 -1.28 -14.79
C HIS A 39 -2.08 -0.71 -16.16
N LEU A 40 -2.57 0.49 -16.48
CA LEU A 40 -2.18 1.15 -17.71
C LEU A 40 -0.65 1.33 -17.66
N GLU A 41 0.10 0.69 -18.55
CA GLU A 41 1.56 0.83 -18.66
C GLU A 41 1.97 2.15 -19.35
N ALA A 42 1.08 3.14 -19.39
CA ALA A 42 1.52 4.50 -19.70
C ALA A 42 2.60 4.87 -18.67
N HIS A 43 3.82 5.09 -19.17
CA HIS A 43 4.89 5.64 -18.38
C HIS A 43 4.44 7.02 -17.90
N PRO A 44 4.52 7.30 -16.59
CA PRO A 44 4.21 8.63 -16.11
C PRO A 44 5.19 9.61 -16.76
N ILE A 45 4.66 10.69 -17.31
CA ILE A 45 5.47 11.81 -17.76
C ILE A 45 5.70 12.67 -16.53
N PHE A 46 6.94 12.77 -16.09
CA PHE A 46 7.32 13.78 -15.11
C PHE A 46 7.62 15.06 -15.86
N GLU A 47 6.89 16.11 -15.55
CA GLU A 47 7.14 17.44 -16.09
C GLU A 47 7.53 18.35 -14.93
N ASP A 48 8.63 19.07 -15.07
CA ASP A 48 8.97 20.12 -14.12
C ASP A 48 8.02 21.31 -14.35
N PRO A 49 7.13 21.64 -13.40
CA PRO A 49 6.14 22.70 -13.56
C PRO A 49 6.75 24.10 -13.65
N SER A 50 8.06 24.25 -13.36
CA SER A 50 8.79 25.51 -13.49
C SER A 50 9.44 25.66 -14.86
N SER A 51 10.04 24.61 -15.41
CA SER A 51 10.75 24.65 -16.70
C SER A 51 10.00 24.04 -17.88
N LEU A 52 8.89 23.35 -17.64
CA LEU A 52 8.10 22.55 -18.60
C LEU A 52 8.92 21.48 -19.34
N LYS A 53 10.10 21.13 -18.81
CA LYS A 53 10.93 20.07 -19.36
C LYS A 53 10.46 18.72 -18.83
N GLN A 54 10.45 17.74 -19.73
CA GLN A 54 10.30 16.35 -19.32
C GLN A 54 11.50 15.90 -18.50
N VAL A 55 11.23 15.30 -17.35
CA VAL A 55 12.21 14.70 -16.45
C VAL A 55 12.19 13.19 -16.66
N PRO A 56 13.33 12.49 -16.58
CA PRO A 56 13.36 11.04 -16.68
C PRO A 56 12.32 10.39 -15.75
N SER A 57 11.65 9.36 -16.27
CA SER A 57 10.76 8.51 -15.47
C SER A 57 11.55 7.30 -14.98
N PRO A 58 12.19 7.37 -13.80
CA PRO A 58 12.86 6.22 -13.21
C PRO A 58 11.87 5.09 -12.98
N TYR A 59 12.40 3.89 -12.95
CA TYR A 59 11.68 2.68 -12.63
C TYR A 59 12.34 1.96 -11.47
N VAL A 60 11.59 1.16 -10.72
CA VAL A 60 12.09 0.51 -9.50
C VAL A 60 13.27 -0.45 -9.79
N PHE A 61 13.42 -0.89 -11.04
CA PHE A 61 14.54 -1.72 -11.51
C PHE A 61 15.82 -0.94 -11.82
N ASP A 62 15.75 0.37 -11.97
CA ASP A 62 16.93 1.23 -12.07
C ASP A 62 17.67 1.27 -10.73
N PRO A 63 18.98 1.59 -10.73
CA PRO A 63 19.74 1.87 -9.51
C PRO A 63 19.07 2.96 -8.67
N ALA A 64 19.17 2.84 -7.34
CA ALA A 64 18.65 3.88 -6.47
C ALA A 64 19.49 5.16 -6.59
N GLU A 65 18.81 6.31 -6.67
CA GLU A 65 19.43 7.65 -6.70
C GLU A 65 19.24 8.41 -5.38
N LYS A 66 18.25 7.99 -4.58
CA LYS A 66 17.91 8.58 -3.28
C LYS A 66 18.02 7.52 -2.21
N TYR A 67 18.24 7.93 -0.97
CA TYR A 67 18.18 7.03 0.17
C TYR A 67 16.74 6.59 0.44
N ILE A 68 15.78 7.53 0.45
CA ILE A 68 14.36 7.21 0.68
C ILE A 68 13.41 7.93 -0.30
N SER A 69 12.37 7.23 -0.74
CA SER A 69 11.22 7.82 -1.45
C SER A 69 9.98 7.74 -0.57
N LEU A 70 9.25 8.84 -0.43
CA LEU A 70 7.96 8.88 0.24
C LEU A 70 6.85 8.95 -0.81
N ILE A 71 6.05 7.90 -0.92
CA ILE A 71 4.96 7.75 -1.88
C ILE A 71 3.66 8.14 -1.20
N ILE A 72 3.02 9.19 -1.70
CA ILE A 72 1.79 9.76 -1.12
C ILE A 72 0.67 9.71 -2.15
N PRO A 73 -0.34 8.83 -1.98
CA PRO A 73 -1.49 8.78 -2.86
C PRO A 73 -2.46 9.91 -2.50
N ALA A 74 -2.92 10.66 -3.49
CA ALA A 74 -3.84 11.77 -3.31
C ALA A 74 -5.09 11.61 -4.19
N PHE A 75 -6.27 11.71 -3.57
CA PHE A 75 -7.55 11.79 -4.28
C PHE A 75 -8.52 12.72 -3.56
N ASN A 76 -8.74 13.90 -4.14
CA ASN A 76 -9.53 14.98 -3.56
C ASN A 76 -9.04 15.36 -2.14
N GLU A 77 -7.76 15.76 -2.07
CA GLU A 77 -7.01 16.09 -0.87
C GLU A 77 -6.58 17.57 -0.81
N GLU A 78 -7.20 18.48 -1.58
CA GLU A 78 -6.81 19.90 -1.68
C GLU A 78 -6.57 20.56 -0.30
N HIS A 79 -7.39 20.22 0.69
CA HIS A 79 -7.33 20.81 2.02
C HIS A 79 -6.42 20.07 3.01
N ARG A 80 -6.13 18.79 2.78
CA ARG A 80 -5.36 17.94 3.73
C ARG A 80 -3.90 17.80 3.32
N LEU A 81 -3.65 17.76 2.02
CA LEU A 81 -2.32 17.56 1.44
C LEU A 81 -1.30 18.64 1.87
N PRO A 82 -1.60 19.95 1.89
CA PRO A 82 -0.61 20.97 2.27
C PRO A 82 -0.06 20.75 3.68
N GLY A 83 -0.93 20.66 4.69
CA GLY A 83 -0.48 20.52 6.08
C GLY A 83 0.28 19.23 6.35
N ALA A 84 -0.13 18.12 5.73
CA ALA A 84 0.59 16.85 5.81
C ALA A 84 1.99 16.94 5.17
N LEU A 85 2.11 17.65 4.05
CA LEU A 85 3.37 17.82 3.36
C LEU A 85 4.29 18.85 4.01
N ASP A 86 3.78 19.93 4.59
CA ASP A 86 4.58 20.87 5.37
C ASP A 86 5.28 20.15 6.53
N GLU A 87 4.55 19.32 7.29
CA GLU A 87 5.14 18.50 8.37
C GLU A 87 6.23 17.56 7.82
N THR A 88 5.93 16.89 6.70
CA THR A 88 6.82 15.93 6.05
C THR A 88 8.11 16.58 5.53
N MET A 89 7.98 17.68 4.78
CA MET A 89 9.10 18.40 4.18
C MET A 89 9.99 19.04 5.24
N ASN A 90 9.41 19.64 6.29
CA ASN A 90 10.16 20.18 7.41
C ASN A 90 11.02 19.10 8.09
N TYR A 91 10.46 17.91 8.35
CA TYR A 91 11.21 16.80 8.92
C TYR A 91 12.36 16.35 7.99
N LEU A 92 12.08 16.14 6.70
CA LEU A 92 13.07 15.64 5.74
C LEU A 92 14.21 16.64 5.51
N GLN A 93 13.91 17.93 5.41
CA GLN A 93 14.91 19.00 5.28
C GLN A 93 15.80 19.09 6.52
N GLN A 94 15.22 19.01 7.73
CA GLN A 94 15.99 18.99 8.97
C GLN A 94 16.91 17.78 9.04
N ARG A 95 16.45 16.61 8.58
CA ARG A 95 17.27 15.39 8.54
C ARG A 95 18.41 15.49 7.53
N ALA A 96 18.14 15.97 6.32
CA ALA A 96 19.16 16.20 5.28
C ALA A 96 20.17 17.30 5.67
N ALA A 97 19.75 18.27 6.50
CA ALA A 97 20.66 19.29 7.04
C ALA A 97 21.64 18.69 8.07
N LYS A 98 21.18 17.71 8.87
CA LYS A 98 21.98 17.02 9.90
C LYS A 98 22.89 15.95 9.32
N ASP A 99 22.44 15.23 8.30
CA ASP A 99 23.17 14.14 7.65
C ASP A 99 23.23 14.37 6.14
N LYS A 100 24.44 14.69 5.64
CA LYS A 100 24.68 14.96 4.21
C LYS A 100 24.57 13.73 3.32
N SER A 101 24.60 12.53 3.89
CA SER A 101 24.37 11.28 3.14
C SER A 101 22.88 10.99 2.96
N PHE A 102 22.02 11.61 3.77
CA PHE A 102 20.58 11.44 3.68
C PHE A 102 20.02 12.24 2.49
N SER A 103 19.52 11.50 1.50
CA SER A 103 18.83 12.06 0.34
C SER A 103 17.42 11.50 0.25
N TYR A 104 16.47 12.32 -0.17
CA TYR A 104 15.07 11.92 -0.21
C TYR A 104 14.39 12.39 -1.48
N GLU A 105 13.23 11.81 -1.75
CA GLU A 105 12.21 12.40 -2.61
C GLU A 105 10.81 12.16 -2.02
N VAL A 106 9.88 13.04 -2.37
CA VAL A 106 8.45 12.90 -2.13
C VAL A 106 7.76 12.76 -3.49
N LEU A 107 7.02 11.68 -3.65
CA LEU A 107 6.31 11.34 -4.87
C LEU A 107 4.80 11.35 -4.61
N ILE A 108 4.16 12.43 -5.02
CA ILE A 108 2.71 12.60 -4.92
C ILE A 108 2.07 11.91 -6.12
N VAL A 109 1.09 11.04 -5.88
CA VAL A 109 0.35 10.35 -6.96
C VAL A 109 -1.10 10.78 -6.92
N ASP A 110 -1.47 11.69 -7.84
CA ASP A 110 -2.85 12.12 -8.01
C ASP A 110 -3.65 11.05 -8.76
N ASP A 111 -4.61 10.43 -8.06
CA ASP A 111 -5.50 9.41 -8.59
C ASP A 111 -6.71 10.04 -9.33
N GLY A 112 -6.44 11.04 -10.16
CA GLY A 112 -7.45 11.72 -10.96
C GLY A 112 -8.42 12.56 -10.13
N SER A 113 -7.90 13.44 -9.27
CA SER A 113 -8.73 14.34 -8.47
C SER A 113 -9.56 15.30 -9.31
N ALA A 114 -10.72 15.67 -8.79
CA ALA A 114 -11.66 16.63 -9.38
C ALA A 114 -11.63 18.01 -8.69
N ASP A 115 -10.95 18.12 -7.55
CA ASP A 115 -10.72 19.37 -6.82
C ASP A 115 -9.34 19.99 -7.16
N GLY A 116 -8.88 20.96 -6.37
CA GLY A 116 -7.59 21.63 -6.55
C GLY A 116 -6.35 20.81 -6.14
N THR A 117 -6.45 19.52 -5.83
CA THR A 117 -5.31 18.67 -5.41
C THR A 117 -4.13 18.75 -6.37
N LYS A 118 -4.38 18.72 -7.68
CA LYS A 118 -3.33 18.81 -8.71
C LYS A 118 -2.55 20.12 -8.61
N ARG A 119 -3.26 21.24 -8.45
CA ARG A 119 -2.67 22.59 -8.32
C ARG A 119 -1.77 22.64 -7.08
N VAL A 120 -2.30 22.20 -5.93
CA VAL A 120 -1.55 22.12 -4.68
C VAL A 120 -0.28 21.29 -4.84
N ALA A 121 -0.37 20.10 -5.45
CA ALA A 121 0.78 19.24 -5.66
C ALA A 121 1.85 19.89 -6.56
N PHE A 122 1.46 20.60 -7.62
CA PHE A 122 2.40 21.33 -8.47
C PHE A 122 3.04 22.55 -7.78
N ASP A 123 2.28 23.26 -6.94
CA ASP A 123 2.82 24.39 -6.17
C ASP A 123 3.93 23.92 -5.22
N LEU A 124 3.78 22.74 -4.60
CA LEU A 124 4.81 22.13 -3.75
C LEU A 124 6.08 21.73 -4.52
N VAL A 125 5.95 21.29 -5.78
CA VAL A 125 7.12 21.02 -6.63
C VAL A 125 7.90 22.30 -6.90
N ARG A 126 7.21 23.43 -7.13
CA ARG A 126 7.84 24.74 -7.35
C ARG A 126 8.59 25.22 -6.10
N GLU A 127 8.05 24.94 -4.91
CA GLU A 127 8.66 25.31 -3.64
C GLU A 127 9.91 24.49 -3.30
N HIS A 128 9.92 23.19 -3.60
CA HIS A 128 10.95 22.27 -3.11
C HIS A 128 11.87 21.66 -4.18
N THR A 129 11.68 22.04 -5.45
CA THR A 129 12.36 21.52 -6.66
C THR A 129 11.88 20.13 -7.09
N VAL A 130 11.97 19.87 -8.40
CA VAL A 130 11.62 18.57 -9.01
C VAL A 130 12.53 17.42 -8.57
N ASP A 131 13.70 17.72 -7.99
CA ASP A 131 14.58 16.69 -7.45
C ASP A 131 14.10 16.16 -6.08
N ASN A 132 13.42 16.98 -5.28
CA ASN A 132 12.89 16.54 -3.98
C ASN A 132 11.40 16.23 -4.01
N VAL A 133 10.62 16.83 -4.90
CA VAL A 133 9.16 16.61 -4.99
C VAL A 133 8.77 16.36 -6.44
N ARG A 134 8.06 15.26 -6.70
CA ARG A 134 7.54 14.90 -8.02
C ARG A 134 6.07 14.52 -7.95
N VAL A 135 5.38 14.67 -9.07
CA VAL A 135 3.94 14.35 -9.18
C VAL A 135 3.71 13.36 -10.32
N ILE A 136 2.92 12.33 -10.05
CA ILE A 136 2.34 11.44 -11.07
C ILE A 136 0.86 11.73 -11.16
N LEU A 137 0.37 12.01 -12.37
CA LEU A 137 -1.05 12.15 -12.65
C LEU A 137 -1.58 10.87 -13.30
N LEU A 138 -2.54 10.21 -12.65
CA LEU A 138 -3.21 9.02 -13.23
C LEU A 138 -4.34 9.38 -14.21
N GLY A 139 -4.78 10.63 -14.22
CA GLY A 139 -5.81 11.16 -15.12
C GLY A 139 -7.24 10.79 -14.77
N ARG A 140 -7.48 9.64 -14.13
CA ARG A 140 -8.77 9.21 -13.57
C ARG A 140 -8.57 8.39 -12.30
N ASN A 141 -9.63 8.27 -11.50
CA ASN A 141 -9.60 7.44 -10.30
C ASN A 141 -9.54 5.95 -10.64
N HIS A 142 -8.42 5.33 -10.26
CA HIS A 142 -8.18 3.90 -10.36
C HIS A 142 -8.26 3.18 -9.01
N GLY A 143 -8.07 3.93 -7.92
CA GLY A 143 -8.05 3.45 -6.54
C GLY A 143 -6.66 3.56 -5.90
N LYS A 144 -6.66 3.63 -4.57
CA LYS A 144 -5.44 3.80 -3.74
C LYS A 144 -4.33 2.80 -4.07
N GLY A 145 -4.66 1.52 -4.23
CA GLY A 145 -3.69 0.48 -4.59
C GLY A 145 -3.00 0.74 -5.93
N GLU A 146 -3.70 1.28 -6.94
CA GLU A 146 -3.06 1.67 -8.21
C GLU A 146 -2.12 2.87 -8.02
N ALA A 147 -2.58 3.90 -7.31
CA ALA A 147 -1.77 5.09 -7.03
C ALA A 147 -0.47 4.73 -6.31
N ILE A 148 -0.57 3.90 -5.25
CA ILE A 148 0.60 3.39 -4.54
C ILE A 148 1.48 2.55 -5.44
N ARG A 149 0.92 1.60 -6.20
CA ARG A 149 1.69 0.77 -7.11
C ARG A 149 2.49 1.62 -8.09
N LYS A 150 1.86 2.61 -8.72
CA LYS A 150 2.51 3.53 -9.65
C LYS A 150 3.62 4.33 -8.98
N GLY A 151 3.35 4.89 -7.79
CA GLY A 151 4.37 5.61 -7.03
C GLY A 151 5.57 4.73 -6.67
N MET A 152 5.32 3.52 -6.16
CA MET A 152 6.36 2.56 -5.79
C MET A 152 7.22 2.16 -6.99
N LEU A 153 6.59 1.85 -8.12
CA LEU A 153 7.28 1.47 -9.35
C LEU A 153 8.10 2.60 -9.98
N HIS A 154 7.80 3.87 -9.71
CA HIS A 154 8.47 5.03 -10.32
C HIS A 154 9.30 5.86 -9.32
N SER A 155 9.66 5.23 -8.20
CA SER A 155 10.46 5.82 -7.13
C SER A 155 11.97 5.58 -7.32
N ARG A 156 12.79 6.44 -6.70
CA ARG A 156 14.26 6.47 -6.77
C ARG A 156 14.98 6.03 -5.49
N GLY A 157 14.25 5.82 -4.38
CA GLY A 157 14.77 5.52 -3.05
C GLY A 157 15.27 4.08 -2.86
N GLU A 158 16.34 3.87 -2.09
CA GLU A 158 16.71 2.55 -1.57
C GLU A 158 15.61 1.96 -0.68
N LEU A 159 15.02 2.84 0.13
CA LEU A 159 13.83 2.60 0.93
C LEU A 159 12.63 3.33 0.31
N LEU A 160 11.47 2.68 0.31
CA LEU A 160 10.23 3.22 -0.22
C LEU A 160 9.18 3.22 0.89
N LEU A 161 8.78 4.40 1.33
CA LEU A 161 7.76 4.59 2.37
C LEU A 161 6.44 5.01 1.73
N MET A 162 5.39 4.25 1.99
CA MET A 162 4.01 4.69 1.79
C MET A 162 3.56 5.56 2.97
N LEU A 163 2.95 6.70 2.68
CA LEU A 163 2.35 7.62 3.65
C LEU A 163 1.03 8.17 3.13
N ASP A 164 0.00 8.23 3.98
CA ASP A 164 -1.29 8.83 3.60
C ASP A 164 -1.22 10.36 3.51
N ALA A 165 -1.95 10.93 2.55
CA ALA A 165 -1.98 12.37 2.26
C ALA A 165 -2.65 13.24 3.35
N ASP A 166 -3.22 12.63 4.39
CA ASP A 166 -3.97 13.34 5.43
C ASP A 166 -3.17 13.64 6.69
N GLY A 167 -1.92 13.19 6.77
CA GLY A 167 -1.05 13.42 7.93
C GLY A 167 -1.51 12.65 9.17
N ALA A 168 -2.36 11.63 9.03
CA ALA A 168 -2.87 10.87 10.17
C ALA A 168 -1.76 10.12 10.92
N THR A 169 -0.71 9.66 10.23
CA THR A 169 0.49 9.07 10.85
C THR A 169 1.62 10.08 10.90
N LYS A 170 2.32 10.16 12.04
CA LYS A 170 3.45 11.08 12.20
C LYS A 170 4.66 10.64 11.38
N VAL A 171 5.17 11.54 10.54
CA VAL A 171 6.32 11.26 9.65
C VAL A 171 7.56 10.84 10.42
N THR A 172 7.76 11.34 11.64
CA THR A 172 8.88 11.00 12.52
C THR A 172 8.96 9.50 12.86
N ASP A 173 7.84 8.77 12.79
CA ASP A 173 7.85 7.32 13.01
C ASP A 173 8.51 6.53 11.88
N LEU A 174 8.90 7.17 10.78
CA LEU A 174 9.66 6.51 9.72
C LEU A 174 10.98 5.94 10.24
N GLU A 175 11.60 6.60 11.23
CA GLU A 175 12.84 6.12 11.85
C GLU A 175 12.63 4.78 12.56
N LYS A 176 11.43 4.54 13.11
CA LYS A 176 11.12 3.26 13.75
C LYS A 176 11.10 2.12 12.73
N LEU A 177 10.45 2.33 11.58
CA LEU A 177 10.38 1.33 10.51
C LEU A 177 11.77 1.10 9.90
N GLU A 178 12.48 2.18 9.61
CA GLU A 178 13.84 2.18 9.09
C GLU A 178 14.79 1.40 9.99
N ASN A 179 14.82 1.70 11.29
CA ASN A 179 15.69 1.02 12.26
C ASN A 179 15.43 -0.49 12.32
N GLN A 180 14.16 -0.91 12.23
CA GLN A 180 13.81 -2.33 12.22
C GLN A 180 14.22 -3.02 10.91
N ILE A 181 14.07 -2.35 9.76
CA ILE A 181 14.55 -2.88 8.48
C ILE A 181 16.07 -3.07 8.51
N HIS A 182 16.82 -2.08 9.01
CA HIS A 182 18.28 -2.19 9.20
C HIS A 182 18.66 -3.33 10.14
N ALA A 183 17.94 -3.51 11.25
CA ALA A 183 18.20 -4.58 12.21
C ALA A 183 17.97 -5.97 11.60
N VAL A 184 16.92 -6.14 10.80
CA VAL A 184 16.65 -7.41 10.09
C VAL A 184 17.66 -7.64 8.98
N ALA A 185 17.97 -6.62 8.17
CA ALA A 185 18.97 -6.70 7.11
C ALA A 185 20.34 -7.13 7.65
N LYS A 186 20.78 -6.56 8.77
CA LYS A 186 22.04 -6.97 9.43
C LYS A 186 22.02 -8.44 9.80
N LYS A 187 20.92 -8.96 10.36
CA LYS A 187 20.80 -10.38 10.73
C LYS A 187 20.91 -11.28 9.51
N GLU A 188 20.18 -10.99 8.44
CA GLU A 188 20.21 -11.76 7.18
C GLU A 188 21.62 -11.84 6.58
N LEU A 189 22.36 -10.72 6.61
CA LEU A 189 23.75 -10.68 6.14
C LEU A 189 24.69 -11.54 6.99
N HIS A 190 24.57 -11.48 8.32
CA HIS A 190 25.43 -12.28 9.21
C HIS A 190 25.16 -13.79 9.10
N PHE A 191 23.93 -14.20 8.75
CA PHE A 191 23.61 -15.61 8.47
C PHE A 191 24.16 -16.09 7.11
N GLY A 192 24.37 -15.19 6.15
CA GLY A 192 24.88 -15.52 4.80
C GLY A 192 26.40 -15.68 4.72
N ASP A 193 27.17 -15.06 5.61
CA ASP A 193 28.64 -14.93 5.51
C ASP A 193 29.45 -16.15 5.98
N SER A 194 28.90 -17.38 5.91
CA SER A 194 29.71 -18.61 6.06
C SER A 194 30.27 -19.14 4.73
N ALA A 195 29.91 -18.57 3.58
CA ALA A 195 30.52 -18.90 2.30
C ALA A 195 30.36 -17.77 1.26
N ALA A 196 31.50 -17.25 0.79
CA ALA A 196 31.69 -16.39 -0.41
C ALA A 196 31.61 -14.85 -0.27
N SER A 197 32.81 -14.27 -0.13
CA SER A 197 33.37 -13.12 -0.88
C SER A 197 32.50 -11.90 -1.23
N ASP A 198 32.91 -10.75 -0.68
CA ASP A 198 33.19 -9.48 -1.39
C ASP A 198 32.09 -8.79 -2.20
N THR A 199 30.81 -9.09 -1.93
CA THR A 199 29.72 -8.22 -2.41
C THR A 199 29.18 -7.41 -1.24
N SER A 200 29.49 -6.12 -1.19
CA SER A 200 28.86 -5.16 -0.28
C SER A 200 27.36 -5.16 -0.54
N SER A 201 26.64 -6.05 0.16
CA SER A 201 25.21 -6.27 -0.04
C SER A 201 24.49 -5.05 0.51
N ARG A 202 23.93 -4.23 -0.39
CA ARG A 202 23.20 -3.03 -0.01
C ARG A 202 21.86 -3.43 0.59
N ILE A 203 21.36 -2.64 1.52
CA ILE A 203 20.03 -2.87 2.10
C ILE A 203 18.91 -2.86 1.05
N SER A 204 19.11 -2.11 -0.04
CA SER A 204 18.22 -2.07 -1.20
C SER A 204 18.02 -3.43 -1.87
N ASP A 205 18.98 -4.35 -1.74
CA ASP A 205 18.99 -5.64 -2.44
C ASP A 205 18.36 -6.76 -1.60
N ILE A 206 18.18 -6.55 -0.30
CA ILE A 206 17.58 -7.52 0.62
C ILE A 206 16.07 -7.22 0.70
N PRO A 207 15.18 -8.13 0.30
CA PRO A 207 13.75 -7.87 0.32
C PRO A 207 13.23 -7.91 1.77
N ILE A 208 12.78 -6.77 2.31
CA ILE A 208 12.17 -6.65 3.65
C ILE A 208 10.97 -5.70 3.56
N ALA A 209 9.92 -5.98 4.33
CA ALA A 209 8.73 -5.12 4.47
C ALA A 209 8.43 -4.80 5.94
N ALA A 210 8.22 -3.52 6.24
CA ALA A 210 7.82 -3.04 7.56
C ALA A 210 6.44 -2.37 7.49
N PHE A 211 5.55 -2.79 8.37
CA PHE A 211 4.16 -2.34 8.46
C PHE A 211 3.98 -1.53 9.74
N GLY A 212 3.58 -0.27 9.61
CA GLY A 212 3.07 0.51 10.72
C GLY A 212 1.77 -0.11 11.24
N SER A 213 1.51 0.05 12.53
CA SER A 213 0.36 -0.55 13.21
C SER A 213 -0.28 0.39 14.23
N ARG A 214 -1.61 0.46 14.16
CA ARG A 214 -2.48 1.17 15.09
C ARG A 214 -3.15 0.21 16.08
N ALA A 215 -2.79 -1.08 16.07
CA ALA A 215 -3.45 -2.09 16.90
C ALA A 215 -3.44 -1.73 18.40
N HIS A 216 -2.36 -1.11 18.88
CA HIS A 216 -2.24 -0.62 20.26
C HIS A 216 -3.21 0.54 20.60
N LEU A 217 -3.69 1.29 19.61
CA LEU A 217 -4.72 2.31 19.76
C LEU A 217 -6.13 1.71 19.69
N GLU A 218 -6.29 0.67 18.87
CA GLU A 218 -7.55 -0.08 18.77
C GLU A 218 -7.93 -0.69 20.12
N GLU A 219 -6.97 -1.29 20.83
CA GLU A 219 -7.18 -1.81 22.19
C GLU A 219 -7.77 -0.77 23.14
N LYS A 220 -7.28 0.48 23.07
CA LYS A 220 -7.81 1.60 23.88
C LYS A 220 -9.20 2.04 23.44
N ALA A 221 -9.50 1.98 22.13
CA ALA A 221 -10.79 2.40 21.57
C ALA A 221 -11.89 1.33 21.66
N LEU A 222 -11.54 0.05 21.78
CA LEU A 222 -12.50 -1.07 21.86
C LEU A 222 -13.41 -0.99 23.09
N SER A 223 -12.94 -0.35 24.17
CA SER A 223 -13.69 -0.16 25.41
C SER A 223 -14.81 0.90 25.30
N THR A 224 -14.74 1.80 24.32
CA THR A 224 -15.67 2.94 24.18
C THR A 224 -16.60 2.84 22.96
N ARG A 225 -16.37 1.88 22.05
CA ARG A 225 -17.12 1.74 20.78
C ARG A 225 -18.36 0.85 20.89
N LYS A 226 -19.36 1.13 20.03
CA LYS A 226 -20.58 0.31 19.90
C LYS A 226 -20.24 -1.14 19.49
N TRP A 227 -20.86 -2.11 20.14
CA TRP A 227 -20.56 -3.54 20.01
C TRP A 227 -20.59 -4.09 18.56
N TYR A 228 -21.51 -3.60 17.72
CA TYR A 228 -21.62 -4.07 16.33
C TYR A 228 -20.41 -3.67 15.48
N ARG A 229 -19.75 -2.54 15.79
CA ARG A 229 -18.51 -2.14 15.11
C ARG A 229 -17.38 -3.11 15.45
N ASN A 230 -17.32 -3.55 16.71
CA ASN A 230 -16.34 -4.55 17.16
C ASN A 230 -16.59 -5.91 16.50
N PHE A 231 -17.86 -6.32 16.35
CA PHE A 231 -18.23 -7.54 15.62
C PHE A 231 -17.81 -7.49 14.16
N LEU A 232 -18.16 -6.41 13.43
CA LEU A 232 -17.80 -6.25 12.03
C LEU A 232 -16.28 -6.22 11.81
N MET A 233 -15.55 -5.55 12.70
CA MET A 233 -14.09 -5.49 12.66
C MET A 233 -13.45 -6.85 12.90
N LYS A 234 -13.90 -7.60 13.92
CA LYS A 234 -13.45 -8.99 14.16
C LYS A 234 -13.77 -9.90 12.97
N GLY A 235 -14.95 -9.75 12.36
CA GLY A 235 -15.32 -10.45 11.14
C GLY A 235 -14.37 -10.13 9.97
N PHE A 236 -14.04 -8.86 9.76
CA PHE A 236 -13.07 -8.45 8.75
C PHE A 236 -11.68 -9.05 9.02
N HIS A 237 -11.19 -9.01 10.26
CA HIS A 237 -9.91 -9.64 10.65
C HIS A 237 -9.91 -11.15 10.38
N LEU A 238 -11.04 -11.84 10.64
CA LEU A 238 -11.17 -13.25 10.29
C LEU A 238 -11.07 -13.49 8.77
N VAL A 239 -11.70 -12.65 7.95
CA VAL A 239 -11.61 -12.77 6.49
C VAL A 239 -10.18 -12.51 6.00
N VAL A 240 -9.50 -11.50 6.55
CA VAL A 240 -8.07 -11.24 6.26
C VAL A 240 -7.21 -12.44 6.64
N LEU A 241 -7.41 -13.02 7.82
CA LEU A 241 -6.71 -14.22 8.26
C LEU A 241 -6.96 -15.40 7.33
N LEU A 242 -8.20 -15.63 6.91
CA LEU A 242 -8.56 -16.72 6.00
C LEU A 242 -8.01 -16.51 4.58
N THR A 243 -7.68 -15.29 4.17
CA THR A 243 -7.29 -14.96 2.79
C THR A 243 -5.78 -14.80 2.65
N ALA A 244 -5.17 -13.94 3.46
CA ALA A 244 -3.73 -13.68 3.46
C ALA A 244 -2.95 -14.52 4.50
N GLY A 245 -3.63 -15.14 5.48
CA GLY A 245 -3.00 -15.88 6.58
C GLY A 245 -2.50 -14.98 7.73
N PRO A 246 -1.91 -15.55 8.80
CA PRO A 246 -1.44 -14.79 9.97
C PRO A 246 -0.14 -14.02 9.70
N GLY A 247 0.10 -12.89 10.36
CA GLY A 247 1.41 -12.21 10.27
C GLY A 247 1.35 -10.75 10.70
N ILE A 248 0.55 -9.95 9.99
CA ILE A 248 0.35 -8.53 10.28
C ILE A 248 -1.07 -8.34 10.82
N ARG A 249 -1.20 -7.71 12.00
CA ARG A 249 -2.49 -7.44 12.64
C ARG A 249 -3.19 -6.26 11.99
N ASP A 250 -2.51 -5.12 11.85
CA ASP A 250 -3.05 -3.93 11.18
C ASP A 250 -2.58 -3.82 9.73
N THR A 251 -3.20 -4.60 8.84
CA THR A 251 -2.89 -4.52 7.40
C THR A 251 -3.27 -3.17 6.78
N GLN A 252 -4.24 -2.47 7.35
CA GLN A 252 -4.86 -1.28 6.76
C GLN A 252 -4.17 0.03 7.15
N CYS A 253 -3.06 -0.02 7.89
CA CYS A 253 -2.32 1.19 8.26
C CYS A 253 -1.67 1.83 7.01
N GLY A 254 -1.88 3.11 6.76
CA GLY A 254 -1.32 3.83 5.62
C GLY A 254 0.21 4.02 5.63
N PHE A 255 0.90 3.53 6.65
CA PHE A 255 2.32 3.78 6.90
C PHE A 255 3.12 2.48 6.76
N LYS A 256 3.79 2.27 5.62
CA LYS A 256 4.48 1.01 5.31
C LYS A 256 5.77 1.27 4.55
N MET A 257 6.87 0.64 4.95
CA MET A 257 8.18 0.83 4.33
C MET A 257 8.66 -0.47 3.70
N PHE A 258 9.22 -0.39 2.51
CA PHE A 258 9.74 -1.51 1.74
C PHE A 258 11.16 -1.20 1.30
N THR A 259 12.03 -2.21 1.29
CA THR A 259 13.28 -2.10 0.54
C THR A 259 12.99 -2.13 -0.96
N ARG A 260 13.88 -1.57 -1.77
CA ARG A 260 13.76 -1.59 -3.24
C ARG A 260 13.58 -3.00 -3.80
N ALA A 261 14.31 -4.01 -3.29
CA ALA A 261 14.14 -5.41 -3.68
C ALA A 261 12.75 -5.97 -3.34
N ALA A 262 12.20 -5.65 -2.17
CA ALA A 262 10.83 -6.03 -1.84
C ALA A 262 9.83 -5.34 -2.78
N ALA A 263 10.02 -4.04 -3.03
CA ALA A 263 9.14 -3.28 -3.91
C ALA A 263 9.10 -3.83 -5.35
N ARG A 264 10.26 -4.23 -5.91
CA ARG A 264 10.37 -4.90 -7.22
C ARG A 264 9.51 -6.15 -7.30
N LYS A 265 9.50 -6.99 -6.26
CA LYS A 265 8.70 -8.22 -6.24
C LYS A 265 7.21 -7.97 -5.99
N LEU A 266 6.90 -7.08 -5.05
CA LEU A 266 5.54 -6.86 -4.58
C LEU A 266 4.70 -6.05 -5.57
N PHE A 267 5.17 -4.86 -5.97
CA PHE A 267 4.35 -3.92 -6.75
C PHE A 267 4.30 -4.26 -8.24
N THR A 268 5.17 -5.15 -8.73
CA THR A 268 5.00 -5.75 -10.06
C THR A 268 3.93 -6.83 -10.09
N ASN A 269 3.61 -7.44 -8.94
CA ASN A 269 2.69 -8.57 -8.81
C ASN A 269 1.34 -8.23 -8.19
N ILE A 270 1.20 -7.09 -7.52
CA ILE A 270 -0.07 -6.62 -6.97
C ILE A 270 -1.11 -6.42 -8.08
N ARG A 271 -2.37 -6.77 -7.81
CA ARG A 271 -3.49 -6.73 -8.79
C ARG A 271 -4.70 -5.98 -8.27
N LEU A 272 -4.91 -5.98 -6.95
CA LEU A 272 -5.98 -5.22 -6.31
C LEU A 272 -5.64 -3.74 -6.35
N LYS A 273 -6.60 -2.94 -6.82
CA LYS A 273 -6.40 -1.51 -7.09
C LYS A 273 -6.98 -0.61 -6.01
N ARG A 274 -7.84 -1.12 -5.13
CA ARG A 274 -8.57 -0.31 -4.16
C ARG A 274 -8.01 -0.51 -2.75
N TRP A 275 -8.86 -0.85 -1.78
CA TRP A 275 -8.51 -0.87 -0.36
C TRP A 275 -7.83 -2.16 0.08
N CYS A 276 -8.13 -3.29 -0.58
CA CYS A 276 -7.58 -4.59 -0.19
C CYS A 276 -6.17 -4.89 -0.73
N PHE A 277 -5.55 -3.94 -1.44
CA PHE A 277 -4.17 -4.08 -1.94
C PHE A 277 -3.17 -4.40 -0.81
N ASP A 278 -3.38 -3.84 0.38
CA ASP A 278 -2.53 -4.11 1.54
C ASP A 278 -2.61 -5.56 2.02
N VAL A 279 -3.78 -6.18 1.92
CA VAL A 279 -3.99 -7.61 2.25
C VAL A 279 -3.26 -8.48 1.22
N GLU A 280 -3.31 -8.08 -0.05
CA GLU A 280 -2.56 -8.74 -1.12
C GLU A 280 -1.05 -8.61 -0.92
N LEU A 281 -0.54 -7.46 -0.44
CA LEU A 281 0.87 -7.29 -0.10
C LEU A 281 1.31 -8.32 0.96
N VAL A 282 0.53 -8.52 2.02
CA VAL A 282 0.83 -9.54 3.04
C VAL A 282 0.85 -10.95 2.44
N TYR A 283 -0.10 -11.26 1.56
CA TYR A 283 -0.12 -12.55 0.85
C TYR A 283 1.15 -12.74 -0.01
N LEU A 284 1.53 -11.72 -0.79
CA LEU A 284 2.69 -11.76 -1.68
C LEU A 284 4.01 -11.82 -0.89
N CYS A 285 4.15 -11.08 0.20
CA CYS A 285 5.33 -11.16 1.07
C CYS A 285 5.58 -12.60 1.52
N LYS A 286 4.54 -13.32 1.96
CA LYS A 286 4.66 -14.73 2.34
C LYS A 286 5.03 -15.61 1.18
N ARG A 287 4.42 -15.39 0.01
CA ARG A 287 4.70 -16.19 -1.17
C ARG A 287 6.14 -16.05 -1.64
N PHE A 288 6.73 -14.87 -1.46
CA PHE A 288 8.13 -14.58 -1.77
C PHE A 288 9.09 -14.78 -0.58
N CYS A 289 8.61 -15.25 0.57
CA CYS A 289 9.39 -15.38 1.81
C CYS A 289 10.06 -14.07 2.25
N ILE A 290 9.41 -12.93 2.01
CA ILE A 290 9.88 -11.60 2.43
C ILE A 290 9.57 -11.43 3.94
N PRO A 291 10.58 -11.16 4.79
CA PRO A 291 10.36 -10.83 6.19
C PRO A 291 9.42 -9.64 6.35
N MET A 292 8.42 -9.81 7.20
CA MET A 292 7.45 -8.77 7.54
C MET A 292 7.60 -8.38 9.01
N ILE A 293 7.70 -7.08 9.27
CA ILE A 293 7.83 -6.53 10.62
C ILE A 293 6.60 -5.66 10.90
N GLU A 294 6.00 -5.75 12.08
CA GLU A 294 4.90 -4.88 12.51
C GLU A 294 5.39 -3.92 13.62
N ILE A 295 5.19 -2.61 13.43
CA ILE A 295 5.71 -1.56 14.31
C ILE A 295 4.59 -0.61 14.72
N SER A 296 4.46 -0.34 16.03
CA SER A 296 3.50 0.65 16.54
C SER A 296 3.85 2.08 16.10
N VAL A 297 2.87 2.76 15.50
CA VAL A 297 3.01 4.16 15.04
C VAL A 297 1.98 5.08 15.70
N ASN A 298 2.39 6.33 15.91
CA ASN A 298 1.54 7.41 16.37
C ASN A 298 0.57 7.78 15.25
N TRP A 299 -0.71 7.62 15.55
CA TRP A 299 -1.78 7.88 14.62
C TRP A 299 -2.88 8.71 15.29
N SER A 300 -3.37 9.71 14.57
CA SER A 300 -4.50 10.55 14.99
C SER A 300 -5.62 10.50 13.97
N GLU A 301 -6.87 10.58 14.45
CA GLU A 301 -8.03 10.62 13.56
C GLU A 301 -8.13 11.99 12.88
N ILE A 302 -8.05 11.99 11.55
CA ILE A 302 -8.22 13.19 10.72
C ILE A 302 -9.62 13.14 10.09
N PRO A 303 -10.46 14.19 10.27
CA PRO A 303 -11.77 14.27 9.62
C PRO A 303 -11.68 14.14 8.09
N GLY A 304 -12.75 13.66 7.46
CA GLY A 304 -12.83 13.57 5.99
C GLY A 304 -12.37 12.25 5.38
N SER A 305 -12.38 11.16 6.15
CA SER A 305 -12.05 9.81 5.65
C SER A 305 -12.85 9.43 4.40
N LYS A 306 -12.15 8.93 3.38
CA LYS A 306 -12.74 8.45 2.13
C LYS A 306 -13.24 7.00 2.22
N VAL A 307 -12.95 6.31 3.33
CA VAL A 307 -13.44 4.95 3.59
C VAL A 307 -14.84 5.06 4.19
N ASN A 308 -15.84 4.65 3.42
CA ASN A 308 -17.23 4.60 3.87
C ASN A 308 -17.70 3.15 4.13
N PRO A 309 -18.75 2.91 4.93
CA PRO A 309 -19.29 1.56 5.16
C PRO A 309 -19.74 0.84 3.88
N LEU A 310 -20.13 1.59 2.85
CA LEU A 310 -20.48 1.08 1.52
C LEU A 310 -19.27 0.47 0.77
N SER A 311 -18.05 0.68 1.26
CA SER A 311 -16.84 0.08 0.71
C SER A 311 -16.66 -1.38 1.16
N ILE A 312 -17.30 -1.81 2.25
CA ILE A 312 -17.12 -3.15 2.83
C ILE A 312 -17.48 -4.28 1.84
N PRO A 313 -18.62 -4.25 1.13
CA PRO A 313 -18.93 -5.29 0.13
C PRO A 313 -17.87 -5.39 -0.96
N ASN A 314 -17.35 -4.26 -1.43
CA ASN A 314 -16.28 -4.24 -2.43
C ASN A 314 -14.98 -4.83 -1.87
N MET A 315 -14.65 -4.58 -0.61
CA MET A 315 -13.48 -5.17 0.06
C MET A 315 -13.61 -6.69 0.18
N LEU A 316 -14.78 -7.19 0.62
CA LEU A 316 -15.06 -8.62 0.69
C LEU A 316 -14.98 -9.28 -0.70
N TRP A 317 -15.50 -8.60 -1.72
CA TRP A 317 -15.38 -9.03 -3.11
C TRP A 317 -13.92 -9.09 -3.58
N GLU A 318 -13.11 -8.05 -3.32
CA GLU A 318 -11.68 -8.04 -3.66
C GLU A 318 -10.91 -9.18 -2.99
N MET A 319 -11.18 -9.44 -1.71
CA MET A 319 -10.57 -10.55 -0.98
C MET A 319 -11.00 -11.92 -1.51
N ALA A 320 -12.26 -12.09 -1.90
CA ALA A 320 -12.74 -13.32 -2.53
C ALA A 320 -12.06 -13.56 -3.89
N LEU A 321 -11.97 -12.51 -4.73
CA LEU A 321 -11.25 -12.57 -6.00
C LEU A 321 -9.78 -12.91 -5.82
N MET A 322 -9.11 -12.29 -4.85
CA MET A 322 -7.70 -12.57 -4.51
C MET A 322 -7.52 -14.03 -4.07
N SER A 323 -8.39 -14.51 -3.18
CA SER A 323 -8.35 -15.87 -2.67
C SER A 323 -8.52 -16.88 -3.81
N VAL A 324 -9.56 -16.75 -4.64
CA VAL A 324 -9.79 -17.64 -5.78
C VAL A 324 -8.67 -17.50 -6.81
N GLY A 325 -8.31 -16.28 -7.18
CA GLY A 325 -7.30 -15.98 -8.19
C GLY A 325 -5.95 -16.62 -7.89
N TYR A 326 -5.43 -16.45 -6.69
CA TYR A 326 -4.14 -17.04 -6.31
C TYR A 326 -4.23 -18.54 -5.99
N ARG A 327 -5.26 -19.01 -5.27
CA ARG A 327 -5.37 -20.43 -4.87
C ARG A 327 -5.61 -21.37 -6.05
N THR A 328 -6.31 -20.90 -7.08
CA THR A 328 -6.54 -21.68 -8.31
C THR A 328 -5.40 -21.53 -9.33
N GLY A 329 -4.39 -20.70 -9.05
CA GLY A 329 -3.29 -20.42 -9.97
C GLY A 329 -3.68 -19.56 -11.18
N MET A 330 -4.92 -19.02 -11.24
CA MET A 330 -5.33 -18.09 -12.29
C MET A 330 -4.49 -16.81 -12.27
N TRP A 331 -4.14 -16.30 -11.09
CA TRP A 331 -3.29 -15.13 -10.92
C TRP A 331 -1.85 -15.59 -10.75
N LYS A 332 -1.12 -15.62 -11.87
CA LYS A 332 0.30 -15.95 -11.87
C LYS A 332 1.11 -14.85 -11.20
N ILE A 333 2.08 -15.28 -10.40
CA ILE A 333 3.08 -14.45 -9.75
C ILE A 333 4.37 -14.57 -10.55
N ARG A 334 4.92 -13.44 -10.98
CA ARG A 334 6.20 -13.32 -11.67
C ARG A 334 7.31 -13.39 -10.61
N THR A 335 8.13 -14.43 -10.67
CA THR A 335 9.23 -14.70 -9.74
C THR A 335 10.54 -14.11 -10.21
#